data_AF-A0AAU9QXY7-F1
#
_entry.id   AF-A0AAU9QXY7-F1
#
_cell.length_a   1.000
_cell.length_b   1.000
_cell.length_c   1.000
_cell.angle_alpha   90.00
_cell.angle_beta   90.00
_cell.angle_gamma   90.00
#
_symmetry.space_group_name_H-M   'P 1'
#
loop_
_entity.id
_entity.type
_entity.pdbx_description
1 polymer ?
#
loop_
_entity_poly.entity_id
_entity_poly.type
_entity_poly.pdbx_seq_one_letter_code
_entity_poly.pdbx_strand_id
1 'polypeptide(L)'
;MSNVIDFDSIDANSEDLFDVVYEHLALPDSTYLGTRITKKMILENNDLSSSDKKLVNEVVQSVEWVNTLKRDTLNIPTYVTEMVEYTEVAVLKVTLKADGSNLGKLKNTAKLFHTLIPYPVILMIELDGQLAISLADKRINQSDSSKLVIEHYYNSQWFSVVGLKRNEKEFLNDFTLKNVSSVNYYELYQDFISMLLALEASNISGSYSTKSSRNSNVAKSEFGSSQEENLDHSDDSISNETFNEMSNEEKSHLLKELASLEAELTNIRNKLKKEVQMNEKMRLNVQARKVKQAISAITSQLA
;
A
#
# COMPACT_ATOMS: atom_id res chain seq x y z
N MET A 1 7.78 -26.74 11.44
CA MET A 1 7.82 -27.22 10.04
C MET A 1 7.21 -26.10 9.20
N SER A 2 7.93 -25.55 8.23
CA SER A 2 7.32 -24.67 7.25
C SER A 2 6.45 -25.56 6.36
N ASN A 3 5.13 -25.46 6.49
CA ASN A 3 4.24 -26.12 5.54
C ASN A 3 4.52 -25.47 4.19
N VAL A 4 5.12 -26.20 3.27
CA VAL A 4 5.26 -25.80 1.87
C VAL A 4 3.94 -26.16 1.20
N ILE A 5 3.34 -25.24 0.45
CA ILE A 5 2.17 -25.53 -0.36
C ILE A 5 2.58 -26.54 -1.43
N ASP A 6 1.95 -27.71 -1.41
CA ASP A 6 2.03 -28.68 -2.50
C ASP A 6 0.98 -28.33 -3.56
N PHE A 7 1.34 -27.41 -4.45
CA PHE A 7 0.46 -26.94 -5.52
C PHE A 7 0.04 -28.04 -6.50
N ASP A 8 0.77 -29.16 -6.56
CA ASP A 8 0.42 -30.28 -7.44
C ASP A 8 -0.67 -31.19 -6.83
N SER A 9 -0.98 -31.01 -5.55
CA SER A 9 -2.04 -31.73 -4.83
C SER A 9 -3.37 -30.98 -4.74
N ILE A 10 -3.40 -29.69 -5.13
CA ILE A 10 -4.60 -28.85 -5.08
C ILE A 10 -5.57 -29.29 -6.18
N ASP A 11 -6.80 -29.65 -5.79
CA ASP A 11 -7.86 -29.88 -6.77
C ASP A 11 -8.34 -28.54 -7.31
N ALA A 12 -7.93 -28.25 -8.55
CA ALA A 12 -8.29 -27.05 -9.31
C ALA A 12 -9.80 -26.81 -9.46
N ASN A 13 -10.66 -27.80 -9.17
CA ASN A 13 -12.11 -27.66 -9.20
C ASN A 13 -12.74 -27.41 -7.81
N SER A 14 -11.96 -27.47 -6.73
CA SER A 14 -12.50 -27.42 -5.36
C SER A 14 -11.86 -26.35 -4.46
N GLU A 15 -10.62 -25.94 -4.72
CA GLU A 15 -9.91 -24.94 -3.91
C GLU A 15 -9.58 -23.68 -4.73
N ASP A 16 -10.00 -22.52 -4.21
CA ASP A 16 -9.62 -21.21 -4.74
C ASP A 16 -8.15 -20.94 -4.39
N LEU A 17 -7.33 -20.56 -5.39
CA LEU A 17 -5.92 -20.23 -5.18
C LEU A 17 -5.74 -19.10 -4.16
N PHE A 18 -6.71 -18.19 -4.06
CA PHE A 18 -6.72 -17.18 -3.01
C PHE A 18 -6.65 -17.83 -1.61
N ASP A 19 -7.52 -18.81 -1.31
CA ASP A 19 -7.64 -19.37 0.04
C ASP A 19 -6.34 -20.09 0.45
N VAL A 20 -5.77 -20.87 -0.48
CA VAL A 20 -4.50 -21.58 -0.27
C VAL A 20 -3.36 -20.62 0.02
N VAL A 21 -3.21 -19.57 -0.80
CA VAL A 21 -2.14 -18.58 -0.62
C VAL A 21 -2.38 -17.73 0.63
N TYR A 22 -3.63 -17.38 0.91
CA TYR A 22 -4.03 -16.61 2.09
C TYR A 22 -3.73 -17.37 3.39
N GLU A 23 -4.06 -18.65 3.46
CA GLU A 23 -3.72 -19.50 4.62
C GLU A 23 -2.20 -19.59 4.80
N HIS A 24 -1.46 -19.72 3.69
CA HIS A 24 0.00 -19.82 3.71
C HIS A 24 0.72 -18.50 4.07
N LEU A 25 0.06 -17.34 3.94
CA LEU A 25 0.56 -16.09 4.53
C LEU A 25 0.84 -16.24 6.02
N ALA A 26 0.19 -17.21 6.68
CA ALA A 26 0.38 -17.58 8.07
C ALA A 26 0.21 -16.37 9.02
N LEU A 27 -0.79 -15.54 8.73
CA LEU A 27 -1.18 -14.42 9.58
C LEU A 27 -1.88 -14.96 10.82
N PRO A 28 -1.50 -14.53 12.05
CA PRO A 28 -2.18 -14.96 13.27
C PRO A 28 -3.65 -14.53 13.29
N ASP A 29 -4.51 -15.32 13.93
CA ASP A 29 -5.94 -15.02 14.11
C ASP A 29 -6.19 -13.63 14.73
N SER A 30 -5.26 -13.14 15.57
CA SER A 30 -5.31 -11.80 16.16
C SER A 30 -5.30 -10.67 15.14
N THR A 31 -4.88 -10.93 13.90
CA THR A 31 -4.84 -9.97 12.80
C THR A 31 -6.13 -9.99 11.96
N TYR A 32 -6.97 -11.01 12.09
CA TYR A 32 -8.17 -11.18 11.27
C TYR A 32 -9.21 -10.10 11.57
N LEU A 33 -9.77 -9.53 10.52
CA LEU A 33 -10.79 -8.49 10.56
C LEU A 33 -12.08 -8.90 9.82
N GLY A 34 -11.97 -9.56 8.67
CA GLY A 34 -13.10 -10.14 7.93
C GLY A 34 -14.19 -9.13 7.54
N THR A 35 -13.83 -7.88 7.27
CA THR A 35 -14.82 -6.80 7.08
C THR A 35 -15.05 -6.49 5.61
N ARG A 36 -16.30 -6.63 5.17
CA ARG A 36 -16.71 -6.26 3.81
C ARG A 36 -16.67 -4.75 3.57
N ILE A 37 -16.00 -4.33 2.50
CA ILE A 37 -16.03 -2.94 2.01
C ILE A 37 -17.08 -2.85 0.90
N THR A 38 -18.16 -2.12 1.15
CA THR A 38 -19.23 -2.00 0.15
C THR A 38 -18.85 -1.05 -0.98
N LYS A 39 -19.34 -1.32 -2.20
CA LYS A 39 -19.21 -0.39 -3.34
C LYS A 39 -19.73 1.01 -3.01
N LYS A 40 -20.83 1.09 -2.26
CA LYS A 40 -21.40 2.34 -1.78
C LYS A 40 -20.39 3.15 -0.97
N MET A 41 -19.71 2.53 0.00
CA MET A 41 -18.66 3.19 0.78
C MET A 41 -17.50 3.67 -0.08
N ILE A 42 -17.10 2.88 -1.08
CA ILE A 42 -16.05 3.27 -2.02
C ILE A 42 -16.46 4.50 -2.82
N LEU A 43 -17.69 4.51 -3.37
CA LEU A 43 -18.20 5.54 -4.26
C LEU A 43 -18.57 6.85 -3.54
N GLU A 44 -19.15 6.77 -2.34
CA GLU A 44 -19.64 7.94 -1.60
C GLU A 44 -18.56 8.62 -0.77
N ASN A 45 -17.62 7.85 -0.24
CA ASN A 45 -16.59 8.41 0.62
C ASN A 45 -15.44 8.97 -0.23
N ASN A 46 -15.17 8.49 -1.44
CA ASN A 46 -13.97 8.92 -2.18
C ASN A 46 -14.30 9.84 -3.35
N ASP A 47 -13.41 10.81 -3.57
CA ASP A 47 -13.41 11.59 -4.81
C ASP A 47 -12.74 10.77 -5.92
N LEU A 48 -13.59 10.03 -6.66
CA LEU A 48 -13.19 9.10 -7.70
C LEU A 48 -13.41 9.70 -9.10
N SER A 49 -12.46 9.41 -10.00
CA SER A 49 -12.61 9.72 -11.42
C SER A 49 -13.79 8.95 -12.04
N SER A 50 -14.28 9.40 -13.19
CA SER A 50 -15.35 8.69 -13.93
C SER A 50 -14.93 7.26 -14.30
N SER A 51 -13.67 7.06 -14.66
CA SER A 51 -13.11 5.73 -14.94
C SER A 51 -13.05 4.83 -13.70
N ASP A 52 -12.69 5.38 -12.53
CA ASP A 52 -12.65 4.60 -11.29
C ASP A 52 -14.05 4.23 -10.81
N LYS A 53 -15.03 5.15 -10.95
CA LYS A 53 -16.45 4.84 -10.67
C LYS A 53 -16.97 3.70 -11.56
N LYS A 54 -16.62 3.70 -12.85
CA LYS A 54 -16.94 2.58 -13.75
C LYS A 54 -16.26 1.29 -13.31
N LEU A 55 -14.97 1.33 -12.99
CA LEU A 55 -14.23 0.17 -12.49
C LEU A 55 -14.91 -0.47 -11.27
N VAL A 56 -15.32 0.33 -10.28
CA VAL A 56 -16.03 -0.15 -9.07
C VAL A 56 -17.39 -0.77 -9.40
N ASN A 57 -18.17 -0.15 -10.30
CA ASN A 57 -19.52 -0.61 -10.61
C ASN A 57 -19.52 -1.85 -11.52
N GLU A 58 -18.72 -1.79 -12.58
CA GLU A 58 -18.75 -2.73 -13.70
C GLU A 58 -17.80 -3.91 -13.49
N VAL A 59 -16.62 -3.71 -12.89
CA VAL A 59 -15.55 -4.74 -12.82
C VAL A 59 -15.44 -5.37 -11.44
N VAL A 60 -15.43 -4.58 -10.37
CA VAL A 60 -15.31 -5.12 -9.00
C VAL A 60 -16.59 -5.89 -8.65
N GLN A 61 -16.46 -7.10 -8.09
CA GLN A 61 -17.57 -7.89 -7.56
C GLN A 61 -17.73 -7.64 -6.05
N SER A 62 -16.65 -7.84 -5.30
CA SER A 62 -16.59 -7.68 -3.85
C SER A 62 -15.21 -7.19 -3.41
N VAL A 63 -15.19 -6.57 -2.23
CA VAL A 63 -13.97 -6.13 -1.56
C VAL A 63 -14.11 -6.51 -0.09
N GLU A 64 -13.08 -7.12 0.45
CA GLU A 64 -12.99 -7.52 1.85
C GLU A 64 -11.65 -7.05 2.41
N TRP A 65 -11.70 -6.40 3.56
CA TRP A 65 -10.53 -6.16 4.39
C TRP A 65 -10.36 -7.35 5.31
N VAL A 66 -9.47 -8.26 4.92
CA VAL A 66 -9.35 -9.57 5.54
C VAL A 66 -8.55 -9.48 6.84
N ASN A 67 -7.40 -8.78 6.84
CA ASN A 67 -6.55 -8.65 8.02
C ASN A 67 -5.99 -7.23 8.18
N THR A 68 -5.67 -6.88 9.42
CA THR A 68 -4.90 -5.69 9.79
C THR A 68 -3.71 -6.08 10.66
N LEU A 69 -2.52 -5.81 10.16
CA LEU A 69 -1.27 -5.98 10.87
C LEU A 69 -0.92 -4.64 11.53
N LYS A 70 -0.97 -4.57 12.85
CA LYS A 70 -0.66 -3.37 13.63
C LYS A 70 0.09 -3.76 14.90
N ARG A 71 0.65 -2.78 15.61
CA ARG A 71 1.47 -3.06 16.80
C ARG A 71 0.74 -3.98 17.80
N ASP A 72 -0.55 -3.77 17.99
CA ASP A 72 -1.36 -4.54 18.93
C ASP A 72 -1.59 -6.01 18.48
N THR A 73 -1.43 -6.33 17.19
CA THR A 73 -1.73 -7.67 16.66
C THR A 73 -0.48 -8.53 16.43
N LEU A 74 0.67 -7.92 16.08
CA LEU A 74 1.93 -8.64 15.83
C LEU A 74 3.10 -8.24 16.75
N ASN A 75 2.93 -7.25 17.63
CA ASN A 75 4.00 -6.66 18.45
C ASN A 75 5.21 -6.16 17.62
N ILE A 76 4.98 -5.79 16.36
CA ILE A 76 5.99 -5.19 15.47
C ILE A 76 5.94 -3.66 15.63
N PRO A 77 7.08 -2.97 15.82
CA PRO A 77 7.13 -1.51 15.91
C PRO A 77 6.64 -0.80 14.64
N THR A 78 6.02 0.37 14.82
CA THR A 78 5.71 1.30 13.73
C THR A 78 6.99 1.97 13.22
N TYR A 79 7.02 2.37 11.95
CA TYR A 79 8.10 3.16 11.37
C TYR A 79 7.53 4.44 10.74
N VAL A 80 7.87 5.60 11.30
CA VAL A 80 7.35 6.90 10.86
C VAL A 80 8.50 7.88 10.76
N THR A 81 8.61 8.52 9.60
CA THR A 81 9.58 9.59 9.31
C THR A 81 8.85 10.73 8.58
N GLU A 82 9.56 11.79 8.20
CA GLU A 82 9.02 12.86 7.35
C GLU A 82 8.73 12.38 5.92
N MET A 83 9.32 11.24 5.51
CA MET A 83 9.16 10.70 4.17
C MET A 83 8.12 9.58 4.10
N VAL A 84 7.99 8.74 5.13
CA VAL A 84 7.13 7.55 5.07
C VAL A 84 6.39 7.30 6.39
N GLU A 85 5.22 6.68 6.30
CA GLU A 85 4.40 6.31 7.46
C GLU A 85 3.91 4.85 7.35
N TYR A 86 4.54 3.97 8.13
CA TYR A 86 4.25 2.54 8.23
C TYR A 86 3.77 2.23 9.66
N THR A 87 2.49 2.53 9.93
CA THR A 87 1.85 2.33 11.25
C THR A 87 1.01 1.06 11.32
N GLU A 88 0.46 0.63 10.20
CA GLU A 88 -0.26 -0.63 10.01
C GLU A 88 -0.08 -1.11 8.56
N VAL A 89 -0.26 -2.42 8.31
CA VAL A 89 -0.36 -3.01 6.97
C VAL A 89 -1.71 -3.66 6.83
N ALA A 90 -2.44 -3.34 5.76
CA ALA A 90 -3.75 -3.92 5.47
C ALA A 90 -3.63 -5.10 4.49
N VAL A 91 -4.45 -6.12 4.66
CA VAL A 91 -4.60 -7.22 3.68
C VAL A 91 -6.01 -7.14 3.12
N LEU A 92 -6.11 -6.95 1.81
CA LEU A 92 -7.41 -6.83 1.12
C LEU A 92 -7.58 -7.94 0.08
N LYS A 93 -8.75 -8.58 0.09
CA LYS A 93 -9.26 -9.42 -1.01
C LYS A 93 -10.15 -8.57 -1.90
N VAL A 94 -9.86 -8.52 -3.19
CA VAL A 94 -10.72 -7.89 -4.20
C VAL A 94 -11.08 -8.94 -5.24
N THR A 95 -12.34 -9.35 -5.26
CA THR A 95 -12.84 -10.26 -6.30
C THR A 95 -13.39 -9.42 -7.46
N LEU A 96 -12.95 -9.71 -8.68
CA LEU A 96 -13.47 -9.14 -9.91
C LEU A 96 -14.58 -10.03 -10.46
N LYS A 97 -15.54 -9.44 -11.18
CA LYS A 97 -16.62 -10.21 -11.83
C LYS A 97 -16.01 -11.17 -12.85
N ALA A 98 -16.49 -12.41 -12.84
CA ALA A 98 -16.10 -13.49 -13.75
C ALA A 98 -16.43 -13.16 -15.22
N ASP A 99 -15.53 -12.42 -15.86
CA ASP A 99 -15.53 -12.06 -17.27
C ASP A 99 -14.06 -11.93 -17.70
N GLY A 100 -13.64 -12.74 -18.68
CA GLY A 100 -12.25 -12.78 -19.15
C GLY A 100 -11.73 -11.43 -19.64
N SER A 101 -12.61 -10.51 -20.07
CA SER A 101 -12.21 -9.14 -20.44
C SER A 101 -11.68 -8.32 -19.25
N ASN A 102 -11.97 -8.75 -18.01
CA ASN A 102 -11.49 -8.11 -16.80
C ASN A 102 -10.03 -8.42 -16.45
N LEU A 103 -9.38 -9.42 -17.09
CA LEU A 103 -7.96 -9.75 -16.87
C LEU A 103 -7.05 -8.53 -17.09
N GLY A 104 -7.37 -7.70 -18.10
CA GLY A 104 -6.64 -6.48 -18.41
C GLY A 104 -6.84 -5.32 -17.41
N LYS A 105 -7.72 -5.49 -16.41
CA LYS A 105 -8.05 -4.46 -15.41
C LYS A 105 -7.21 -4.55 -14.13
N LEU A 106 -6.28 -5.51 -14.04
CA LEU A 106 -5.42 -5.73 -12.88
C LEU A 106 -4.75 -4.44 -12.39
N LYS A 107 -4.00 -3.76 -13.27
CA LYS A 107 -3.24 -2.54 -12.90
C LYS A 107 -4.14 -1.40 -12.44
N ASN A 108 -5.29 -1.20 -13.10
CA ASN A 108 -6.25 -0.16 -12.71
C ASN A 108 -6.89 -0.47 -11.35
N THR A 109 -7.22 -1.74 -11.10
CA THR A 109 -7.76 -2.20 -9.81
C THR A 109 -6.75 -2.01 -8.70
N ALA A 110 -5.51 -2.45 -8.90
CA ALA A 110 -4.43 -2.25 -7.96
C ALA A 110 -4.21 -0.76 -7.65
N LYS A 111 -4.12 0.07 -8.69
CA LYS A 111 -3.99 1.53 -8.56
C LYS A 111 -5.09 2.12 -7.69
N LEU A 112 -6.35 1.74 -7.96
CA LEU A 112 -7.50 2.24 -7.20
C LEU A 112 -7.37 1.90 -5.71
N PHE A 113 -7.21 0.63 -5.36
CA PHE A 113 -7.24 0.22 -3.95
C PHE A 113 -6.00 0.68 -3.17
N HIS A 114 -4.83 0.71 -3.79
CA HIS A 114 -3.66 1.33 -3.16
C HIS A 114 -3.86 2.83 -2.92
N THR A 115 -4.58 3.53 -3.80
CA THR A 115 -4.86 4.97 -3.61
C THR A 115 -5.92 5.21 -2.52
N LEU A 116 -6.91 4.32 -2.40
CA LEU A 116 -8.02 4.45 -1.47
C LEU A 116 -7.62 4.21 -0.02
N ILE A 117 -6.66 3.31 0.21
CA ILE A 117 -6.24 2.90 1.55
C ILE A 117 -4.96 3.67 1.92
N PRO A 118 -4.94 4.47 3.01
CA PRO A 118 -3.81 5.32 3.36
C PRO A 118 -2.73 4.60 4.19
N TYR A 119 -2.66 3.28 4.08
CA TYR A 119 -1.67 2.42 4.72
C TYR A 119 -1.04 1.53 3.65
N PRO A 120 0.17 0.99 3.87
CA PRO A 120 0.68 -0.13 3.07
C PRO A 120 -0.35 -1.25 2.94
N VAL A 121 -0.50 -1.81 1.73
CA VAL A 121 -1.51 -2.84 1.44
C VAL A 121 -0.85 -4.05 0.81
N ILE A 122 -1.16 -5.24 1.33
CA ILE A 122 -1.03 -6.51 0.61
C ILE A 122 -2.36 -6.75 -0.09
N LEU A 123 -2.41 -6.45 -1.39
CA LEU A 123 -3.63 -6.52 -2.17
C LEU A 123 -3.67 -7.84 -2.94
N MET A 124 -4.65 -8.69 -2.62
CA MET A 124 -4.91 -9.96 -3.29
C MET A 124 -6.14 -9.79 -4.17
N ILE A 125 -5.94 -9.86 -5.48
CA ILE A 125 -7.00 -9.65 -6.47
C ILE A 125 -7.34 -11.01 -7.09
N GLU A 126 -8.60 -11.38 -7.04
CA GLU A 126 -9.11 -12.65 -7.53
C GLU A 126 -9.99 -12.42 -8.78
N LEU A 127 -9.84 -13.30 -9.77
CA LEU A 127 -10.72 -13.34 -10.95
C LEU A 127 -10.84 -14.79 -11.43
N ASP A 128 -12.03 -15.38 -11.27
CA ASP A 128 -12.35 -16.72 -11.79
C ASP A 128 -11.33 -17.79 -11.34
N GLY A 129 -11.06 -17.83 -10.02
CA GLY A 129 -10.08 -18.74 -9.39
C GLY A 129 -8.61 -18.38 -9.63
N GLN A 130 -8.32 -17.34 -10.42
CA GLN A 130 -6.96 -16.82 -10.57
C GLN A 130 -6.66 -15.75 -9.51
N LEU A 131 -5.41 -15.71 -9.06
CA LEU A 131 -4.94 -14.76 -8.06
C LEU A 131 -3.84 -13.86 -8.62
N ALA A 132 -3.89 -12.57 -8.31
CA ALA A 132 -2.77 -11.65 -8.46
C ALA A 132 -2.48 -10.95 -7.13
N ILE A 133 -1.20 -10.68 -6.87
CA ILE A 133 -0.74 -9.99 -5.66
C ILE A 133 -0.16 -8.64 -6.08
N SER A 134 -0.53 -7.58 -5.36
CA SER A 134 -0.06 -6.23 -5.61
C SER A 134 0.35 -5.52 -4.33
N LEU A 135 1.49 -4.83 -4.39
CA LEU A 135 2.06 -3.97 -3.35
C LEU A 135 2.36 -2.58 -3.93
N ALA A 136 2.52 -1.58 -3.05
CA ALA A 136 2.86 -0.24 -3.49
C ALA A 136 3.65 0.51 -2.42
N ASP A 137 4.75 1.14 -2.82
CA ASP A 137 5.48 2.07 -1.97
C ASP A 137 4.75 3.40 -1.90
N LYS A 138 4.50 3.84 -0.67
CA LYS A 138 3.83 5.10 -0.37
C LYS A 138 4.75 5.99 0.42
N ARG A 139 4.84 7.23 -0.01
CA ARG A 139 5.53 8.29 0.73
C ARG A 139 4.60 9.45 1.01
N ILE A 140 5.00 10.25 1.97
CA ILE A 140 4.43 11.55 2.27
C ILE A 140 4.82 12.51 1.14
N ASN A 141 3.84 13.25 0.63
CA ASN A 141 4.10 14.29 -0.36
C ASN A 141 4.89 15.42 0.33
N GLN A 142 6.03 15.80 -0.26
CA GLN A 142 6.93 16.81 0.31
C GLN A 142 6.37 18.23 0.19
N SER A 143 5.52 18.50 -0.81
CA SER A 143 4.83 19.77 -0.98
C SER A 143 3.53 19.86 -0.18
N ASP A 144 2.98 18.72 0.25
CA ASP A 144 1.74 18.64 1.01
C ASP A 144 1.79 17.40 1.89
N SER A 145 2.35 17.52 3.11
CA SER A 145 2.59 16.41 4.05
C SER A 145 1.33 15.64 4.49
N SER A 146 0.19 16.12 4.01
CA SER A 146 -1.10 15.53 4.23
C SER A 146 -1.47 14.53 3.13
N LYS A 147 -0.92 14.63 1.93
CA LYS A 147 -1.16 13.67 0.85
C LYS A 147 -0.12 12.56 0.87
N LEU A 148 -0.56 11.34 0.54
CA LEU A 148 0.34 10.26 0.19
C LEU A 148 0.53 10.23 -1.33
N VAL A 149 1.76 9.96 -1.76
CA VAL A 149 2.11 9.69 -3.14
C VAL A 149 2.52 8.23 -3.22
N ILE A 150 1.97 7.53 -4.21
CA ILE A 150 2.45 6.19 -4.55
C ILE A 150 3.63 6.37 -5.51
N GLU A 151 4.80 5.88 -5.12
CA GLU A 151 6.01 5.97 -5.92
C GLU A 151 6.07 4.84 -6.96
N HIS A 152 5.73 3.63 -6.52
CA HIS A 152 5.79 2.46 -7.37
C HIS A 152 4.68 1.46 -7.06
N TYR A 153 4.25 0.71 -8.08
CA TYR A 153 3.32 -0.40 -7.95
C TYR A 153 4.02 -1.69 -8.36
N TYR A 154 4.10 -2.64 -7.44
CA TYR A 154 4.65 -3.97 -7.69
C TYR A 154 3.47 -4.92 -7.91
N ASN A 155 3.28 -5.40 -9.12
CA ASN A 155 2.18 -6.30 -9.45
C ASN A 155 2.75 -7.62 -9.97
N SER A 156 2.27 -8.73 -9.43
CA SER A 156 2.49 -10.03 -10.07
C SER A 156 1.67 -10.16 -11.35
N GLN A 157 1.98 -11.19 -12.14
CA GLN A 157 1.06 -11.77 -13.10
C GLN A 157 -0.15 -12.42 -12.38
N TRP A 158 -1.15 -12.83 -13.17
CA TRP A 158 -2.19 -13.73 -12.71
C TRP A 158 -1.62 -15.14 -12.55
N PHE A 159 -1.82 -15.72 -11.37
CA PHE A 159 -1.52 -17.10 -11.04
C PHE A 159 -2.78 -17.94 -11.17
N SER A 160 -2.64 -19.14 -11.72
CA SER A 160 -3.68 -20.16 -11.78
C SER A 160 -3.07 -21.46 -11.29
N VAL A 161 -3.80 -22.24 -10.49
CA VAL A 161 -3.38 -23.59 -10.06
C VAL A 161 -2.92 -24.40 -11.27
N VAL A 162 -3.66 -24.27 -12.38
CA VAL A 162 -3.28 -24.87 -13.66
C VAL A 162 -2.19 -24.04 -14.31
N GLY A 163 -0.98 -24.61 -14.36
CA GLY A 163 0.13 -24.03 -15.12
C GLY A 163 1.08 -23.15 -14.31
N LEU A 164 1.05 -23.20 -12.97
CA LEU A 164 2.08 -22.58 -12.14
C LEU A 164 3.47 -23.06 -12.55
N LYS A 165 4.33 -22.11 -12.88
CA LYS A 165 5.75 -22.36 -13.12
C LYS A 165 6.47 -22.60 -11.81
N ARG A 166 7.65 -23.22 -11.89
CA ARG A 166 8.51 -23.50 -10.73
C ARG A 166 8.79 -22.23 -9.90
N ASN A 167 9.21 -21.14 -10.54
CA ASN A 167 9.53 -19.88 -9.86
C ASN A 167 8.31 -19.24 -9.19
N GLU A 168 7.12 -19.42 -9.76
CA GLU A 168 5.86 -18.94 -9.19
C GLU A 168 5.50 -19.75 -7.94
N LYS A 169 5.64 -21.08 -7.97
CA LYS A 169 5.49 -21.95 -6.79
C LYS A 169 6.49 -21.59 -5.68
N GLU A 170 7.74 -21.32 -6.05
CA GLU A 170 8.80 -20.90 -5.11
C GLU A 170 8.46 -19.54 -4.47
N PHE A 171 8.02 -18.55 -5.27
CA PHE A 171 7.57 -17.26 -4.77
C PHE A 171 6.37 -17.38 -3.83
N LEU A 172 5.30 -18.08 -4.22
CA LEU A 172 4.10 -18.21 -3.39
C LEU A 172 4.41 -18.93 -2.07
N ASN A 173 5.36 -19.86 -2.07
CA ASN A 173 5.86 -20.49 -0.84
C ASN A 173 6.70 -19.55 0.03
N ASP A 174 7.45 -18.62 -0.57
CA ASP A 174 8.26 -17.63 0.13
C ASP A 174 7.43 -16.46 0.68
N PHE A 175 6.29 -16.16 0.05
CA PHE A 175 5.39 -15.06 0.40
C PHE A 175 4.58 -15.38 1.68
N THR A 176 5.25 -15.32 2.83
CA THR A 176 4.66 -15.64 4.14
C THR A 176 5.21 -14.75 5.24
N LEU A 177 4.42 -14.49 6.30
CA LEU A 177 4.84 -13.68 7.45
C LEU A 177 6.07 -14.25 8.18
N LYS A 178 6.35 -15.55 8.03
CA LYS A 178 7.54 -16.18 8.63
C LYS A 178 8.85 -15.77 7.96
N ASN A 179 8.79 -15.28 6.72
CA ASN A 179 9.97 -14.98 5.90
C ASN A 179 10.26 -13.48 5.80
N VAL A 180 9.55 -12.66 6.56
CA VAL A 180 9.73 -11.20 6.59
C VAL A 180 10.31 -10.72 7.92
N SER A 181 10.93 -9.56 7.90
CA SER A 181 11.52 -8.89 9.06
C SER A 181 10.45 -8.53 10.10
N SER A 182 10.80 -8.71 11.37
CA SER A 182 10.00 -8.23 12.52
C SER A 182 10.59 -6.97 13.15
N VAL A 183 11.57 -6.31 12.51
CA VAL A 183 12.24 -5.11 13.05
C VAL A 183 11.27 -3.95 13.20
N ASN A 184 10.51 -3.66 12.14
CA ASN A 184 9.42 -2.68 12.11
C ASN A 184 8.56 -2.92 10.87
N TYR A 185 7.41 -2.23 10.77
CA TYR A 185 6.50 -2.40 9.64
C TYR A 185 7.03 -1.96 8.27
N TYR A 186 8.03 -1.08 8.22
CA TYR A 186 8.69 -0.72 6.97
C TYR A 186 9.51 -1.90 6.45
N GLU A 187 10.42 -2.45 7.25
CA GLU A 187 11.24 -3.61 6.89
C GLU A 187 10.39 -4.84 6.55
N LEU A 188 9.31 -5.07 7.29
CA LEU A 188 8.35 -6.14 7.00
C LEU A 188 7.76 -6.00 5.59
N TYR A 189 7.31 -4.79 5.23
CA TYR A 189 6.67 -4.55 3.94
C TYR A 189 7.68 -4.59 2.79
N GLN A 190 8.89 -4.05 3.01
CA GLN A 190 9.97 -4.10 2.04
C GLN A 190 10.43 -5.53 1.72
N ASP A 191 10.32 -6.46 2.68
CA ASP A 191 10.60 -7.87 2.41
C ASP A 191 9.56 -8.51 1.47
N PHE A 192 8.28 -8.19 1.63
CA PHE A 192 7.25 -8.61 0.68
C PHE A 192 7.46 -8.01 -0.71
N ILE A 193 7.83 -6.73 -0.81
CA ILE A 193 8.21 -6.08 -2.08
C ILE A 193 9.40 -6.80 -2.71
N SER A 194 10.42 -7.11 -1.90
CA SER A 194 11.62 -7.82 -2.35
C SER A 194 11.32 -9.23 -2.88
N MET A 195 10.28 -9.89 -2.38
CA MET A 195 9.81 -11.18 -2.92
C MET A 195 9.17 -11.02 -4.31
N LEU A 196 8.34 -9.99 -4.52
CA LEU A 196 7.78 -9.68 -5.84
C LEU A 196 8.87 -9.32 -6.86
N LEU A 197 9.86 -8.52 -6.45
CA LEU A 197 11.01 -8.19 -7.30
C LEU A 197 11.84 -9.42 -7.65
N ALA A 198 12.02 -10.35 -6.70
CA ALA A 198 12.69 -11.61 -6.96
C ALA A 198 11.91 -12.49 -7.95
N LEU A 199 10.58 -12.51 -7.87
CA LEU A 199 9.73 -13.17 -8.86
C LEU A 199 9.92 -12.54 -10.25
N GLU A 200 9.88 -11.22 -10.37
CA GLU A 200 10.06 -10.53 -11.64
C GLU A 200 11.45 -10.85 -12.25
N ALA A 201 12.51 -10.77 -11.45
CA ALA A 201 13.86 -11.14 -11.87
C ALA A 201 13.98 -12.62 -12.26
N SER A 202 13.24 -13.51 -11.60
CA SER A 202 13.22 -14.94 -11.90
C SER A 202 12.58 -15.26 -13.27
N ASN A 203 11.68 -14.40 -13.76
CA ASN A 203 11.10 -14.59 -15.10
C ASN A 203 12.16 -14.41 -16.22
N ILE A 204 13.24 -13.69 -15.93
CA ILE A 204 14.36 -13.48 -16.85
C ILE A 204 15.47 -14.51 -16.59
N SER A 205 15.83 -14.70 -15.33
CA SER A 205 16.95 -15.57 -14.93
C SER A 205 16.61 -17.06 -14.86
N GLY A 206 15.32 -17.41 -14.81
CA GLY A 206 14.83 -18.79 -14.68
C GLY A 206 14.86 -19.37 -13.27
N SER A 207 15.38 -18.63 -12.28
CA SER A 207 15.50 -19.10 -10.89
C SER A 207 15.03 -18.05 -9.87
N TYR A 208 14.15 -18.43 -8.94
CA TYR A 208 13.76 -17.57 -7.84
C TYR A 208 14.79 -17.61 -6.71
N SER A 209 15.09 -16.45 -6.12
CA SER A 209 16.08 -16.32 -5.04
C SER A 209 15.46 -15.73 -3.79
N THR A 210 15.37 -16.52 -2.72
CA THR A 210 14.86 -16.07 -1.41
C THR A 210 15.81 -15.08 -0.74
N LYS A 211 15.32 -14.34 0.27
CA LYS A 211 16.14 -13.40 1.05
C LYS A 211 17.37 -14.08 1.69
N SER A 212 17.23 -15.31 2.20
CA SER A 212 18.36 -16.08 2.75
C SER A 212 19.46 -16.32 1.71
N SER A 213 19.09 -16.68 0.48
CA SER A 213 20.03 -16.92 -0.62
C SER A 213 20.64 -15.62 -1.16
N ARG A 214 19.91 -14.50 -1.10
CA ARG A 214 20.42 -13.17 -1.47
C ARG A 214 21.45 -12.65 -0.48
N ASN A 215 21.21 -12.77 0.82
CA ASN A 215 22.17 -12.35 1.85
C ASN A 215 23.50 -13.12 1.77
N SER A 216 23.49 -14.41 1.39
CA SER A 216 24.73 -15.17 1.15
C SER A 216 25.51 -14.74 -0.09
N ASN A 217 24.84 -14.12 -1.08
CA ASN A 217 25.48 -13.61 -2.29
C ASN A 217 26.03 -12.19 -2.09
N VAL A 218 25.34 -11.35 -1.30
CA VAL A 218 25.81 -9.99 -0.94
C VAL A 218 27.04 -10.04 -0.03
N ALA A 219 27.10 -11.01 0.90
CA ALA A 219 28.28 -11.23 1.75
C ALA A 219 29.57 -11.61 0.98
N LYS A 220 29.48 -11.93 -0.31
CA LYS A 220 30.63 -12.19 -1.20
C LYS A 220 31.03 -11.00 -2.07
N SER A 221 30.23 -9.94 -2.15
CA SER A 221 30.45 -8.80 -3.05
C SER A 221 30.92 -7.52 -2.36
N GLU A 222 30.96 -7.47 -1.02
CA GLU A 222 31.36 -6.28 -0.27
C GLU A 222 32.82 -6.37 0.20
N PHE A 223 33.76 -6.31 -0.75
CA PHE A 223 35.15 -5.93 -0.49
C PHE A 223 35.58 -4.96 -1.59
N GLY A 224 35.42 -3.65 -1.35
CA GLY A 224 35.69 -2.62 -2.36
C GLY A 224 35.42 -1.18 -1.90
N SER A 225 36.29 -0.69 -1.00
CA SER A 225 36.75 0.70 -0.77
C SER A 225 35.75 1.86 -0.53
N SER A 226 35.91 2.44 0.65
CA SER A 226 35.55 3.76 1.15
C SER A 226 36.42 4.90 0.57
N GLN A 227 35.91 6.15 0.59
CA GLN A 227 36.56 7.34 1.16
C GLN A 227 35.66 8.61 1.14
N GLU A 228 35.76 9.38 2.23
CA GLU A 228 35.21 10.72 2.56
C GLU A 228 35.96 11.84 1.76
N GLU A 229 35.53 13.10 1.59
CA GLU A 229 35.26 14.18 2.55
C GLU A 229 34.75 15.51 1.87
N ASN A 230 33.97 16.32 2.64
CA ASN A 230 33.92 17.80 2.86
C ASN A 230 33.49 18.94 1.87
N LEU A 231 32.51 19.77 2.36
CA LEU A 231 32.39 21.28 2.54
C LEU A 231 32.75 22.27 1.37
N ASP A 232 32.16 23.44 1.07
CA ASP A 232 31.27 24.46 1.72
C ASP A 232 30.76 25.52 0.66
N HIS A 233 29.71 26.29 1.03
CA HIS A 233 29.36 27.72 0.79
C HIS A 233 28.78 28.39 -0.51
N SER A 234 27.77 29.24 -0.21
CA SER A 234 27.33 30.57 -0.73
C SER A 234 26.50 30.79 -2.02
N ASP A 235 25.24 31.21 -1.79
CA ASP A 235 24.55 32.50 -2.08
C ASP A 235 24.18 33.04 -3.49
N ASP A 236 22.91 33.48 -3.52
CA ASP A 236 22.26 34.65 -4.16
C ASP A 236 21.60 34.68 -5.57
N SER A 237 20.43 35.37 -5.56
CA SER A 237 19.71 36.14 -6.60
C SER A 237 18.48 35.57 -7.38
N ILE A 238 17.31 35.88 -6.78
CA ILE A 238 16.01 36.43 -7.26
C ILE A 238 15.76 36.67 -8.77
N SER A 239 14.53 36.32 -9.22
CA SER A 239 13.73 37.18 -10.12
C SER A 239 12.20 37.05 -9.89
N ASN A 240 11.54 38.20 -9.79
CA ASN A 240 10.12 38.49 -9.52
C ASN A 240 9.11 37.89 -10.50
N GLU A 241 7.93 37.51 -9.99
CA GLU A 241 6.64 37.75 -10.64
C GLU A 241 5.61 38.28 -9.63
N THR A 242 4.78 39.20 -10.13
CA THR A 242 3.85 40.11 -9.46
C THR A 242 2.70 39.38 -8.73
N PHE A 243 2.44 39.69 -7.45
CA PHE A 243 1.26 39.18 -6.72
C PHE A 243 0.44 40.28 -6.04
N ASN A 244 -0.87 40.05 -6.09
CA ASN A 244 -1.96 40.86 -5.56
C ASN A 244 -1.86 40.94 -4.02
N GLU A 245 -1.68 42.12 -3.45
CA GLU A 245 -1.58 42.27 -1.99
C GLU A 245 -2.94 42.04 -1.31
N MET A 246 -3.11 40.88 -0.69
CA MET A 246 -4.20 40.60 0.25
C MET A 246 -4.07 41.47 1.50
N SER A 247 -5.21 41.97 2.03
CA SER A 247 -5.24 42.80 3.23
C SER A 247 -4.71 42.03 4.45
N ASN A 248 -4.03 42.73 5.37
CA ASN A 248 -3.54 42.15 6.62
C ASN A 248 -4.65 41.48 7.46
N GLU A 249 -5.89 41.97 7.34
CA GLU A 249 -7.05 41.37 8.01
C GLU A 249 -7.44 40.01 7.40
N GLU A 250 -7.37 39.89 6.07
CA GLU A 250 -7.65 38.64 5.34
C GLU A 250 -6.58 37.59 5.63
N LYS A 251 -5.30 37.97 5.64
CA LYS A 251 -4.20 37.08 6.03
C LYS A 251 -4.36 36.59 7.48
N SER A 252 -4.73 37.47 8.40
CA SER A 252 -4.97 37.10 9.81
C SER A 252 -6.13 36.10 9.95
N HIS A 253 -7.21 36.28 9.18
CA HIS A 253 -8.34 35.36 9.17
C HIS A 253 -7.93 33.98 8.64
N LEU A 254 -7.26 33.92 7.49
CA LEU A 254 -6.81 32.68 6.87
C LEU A 254 -5.83 31.89 7.74
N LEU A 255 -4.92 32.57 8.45
CA LEU A 255 -4.01 31.91 9.39
C LEU A 255 -4.73 31.27 10.58
N LYS A 256 -5.78 31.91 11.12
CA LYS A 256 -6.61 31.32 12.19
C LYS A 256 -7.39 30.11 11.69
N GLU A 257 -7.92 30.19 10.48
CA GLU A 257 -8.63 29.08 9.84
C GLU A 257 -7.70 27.89 9.58
N LEU A 258 -6.48 28.15 9.08
CA LEU A 258 -5.45 27.14 8.86
C LEU A 258 -5.10 26.41 10.17
N ALA A 259 -4.83 27.14 11.26
CA ALA A 259 -4.54 26.55 12.56
C ALA A 259 -5.70 25.68 13.09
N SER A 260 -6.95 26.10 12.85
CA SER A 260 -8.14 25.32 13.22
C SER A 260 -8.23 24.02 12.43
N LEU A 261 -8.01 24.06 11.11
CA LEU A 261 -8.04 22.88 10.25
C LEU A 261 -6.91 21.90 10.56
N GLU A 262 -5.71 22.39 10.90
CA GLU A 262 -4.58 21.54 11.33
C GLU A 262 -4.87 20.81 12.65
N ALA A 263 -5.52 21.48 13.60
CA ALA A 263 -5.97 20.88 14.85
C ALA A 263 -7.05 19.81 14.59
N GLU A 264 -8.02 20.10 13.71
CA GLU A 264 -9.03 19.13 13.28
C GLU A 264 -8.39 17.90 12.63
N LEU A 265 -7.43 18.12 11.72
CA LEU A 265 -6.71 17.04 11.04
C LEU A 265 -5.95 16.15 12.02
N THR A 266 -5.30 16.74 13.01
CA THR A 266 -4.60 16.02 14.07
C THR A 266 -5.57 15.19 14.90
N ASN A 267 -6.76 15.72 15.20
CA ASN A 267 -7.80 14.99 15.91
C ASN A 267 -8.34 13.82 15.07
N ILE A 268 -8.62 14.03 13.78
CA ILE A 268 -9.06 12.96 12.87
C ILE A 268 -7.99 11.87 12.76
N ARG A 269 -6.69 12.22 12.65
CA ARG A 269 -5.58 11.25 12.67
C ARG A 269 -5.55 10.44 13.96
N ASN A 270 -5.76 11.07 15.11
CA ASN A 270 -5.82 10.38 16.39
C ASN A 270 -7.04 9.44 16.51
N LYS A 271 -8.19 9.83 15.93
CA LYS A 271 -9.37 8.96 15.83
C LYS A 271 -9.10 7.77 14.90
N LEU A 272 -8.49 8.00 13.73
CA LEU A 272 -8.11 6.94 12.78
C LEU A 272 -7.21 5.87 13.41
N LYS A 273 -6.25 6.28 14.26
CA LYS A 273 -5.37 5.35 15.00
C LYS A 273 -6.11 4.45 15.99
N LYS A 274 -7.21 4.94 16.57
CA LYS A 274 -7.99 4.23 17.61
C LYS A 274 -9.21 3.50 17.06
N GLU A 275 -9.71 3.93 15.92
CA GLU A 275 -10.92 3.39 15.30
C GLU A 275 -10.67 1.97 14.79
N VAL A 276 -11.64 1.09 15.03
CA VAL A 276 -11.60 -0.33 14.61
C VAL A 276 -12.64 -0.59 13.53
N GLN A 277 -13.76 0.14 13.55
CA GLN A 277 -14.85 0.01 12.58
C GLN A 277 -14.43 0.56 11.22
N MET A 278 -14.39 -0.31 10.21
CA MET A 278 -13.94 0.06 8.86
C MET A 278 -14.75 1.19 8.23
N ASN A 279 -16.08 1.17 8.38
CA ASN A 279 -16.94 2.22 7.83
C ASN A 279 -16.54 3.60 8.37
N GLU A 280 -16.19 3.64 9.66
CA GLU A 280 -15.75 4.84 10.33
C GLU A 280 -14.32 5.19 9.97
N LYS A 281 -13.39 4.22 9.87
CA LYS A 281 -12.03 4.46 9.34
C LYS A 281 -12.07 5.06 7.93
N MET A 282 -12.91 4.52 7.04
CA MET A 282 -13.03 5.01 5.67
C MET A 282 -13.63 6.42 5.64
N ARG A 283 -14.66 6.68 6.46
CA ARG A 283 -15.25 8.02 6.62
C ARG A 283 -14.24 9.03 7.16
N LEU A 284 -13.50 8.67 8.20
CA LEU A 284 -12.47 9.50 8.81
C LEU A 284 -11.31 9.74 7.85
N ASN A 285 -10.89 8.75 7.05
CA ASN A 285 -9.86 8.92 6.02
C ASN A 285 -10.28 9.93 4.95
N VAL A 286 -11.57 9.92 4.61
CA VAL A 286 -12.15 10.84 3.65
C VAL A 286 -12.29 12.24 4.22
N GLN A 287 -12.71 12.36 5.48
CA GLN A 287 -12.72 13.64 6.19
C GLN A 287 -11.30 14.20 6.32
N ALA A 288 -10.33 13.35 6.68
CA ALA A 288 -8.93 13.72 6.69
C ALA A 288 -8.56 14.26 5.31
N ARG A 289 -8.83 13.54 4.22
CA ARG A 289 -8.54 14.01 2.85
C ARG A 289 -9.20 15.35 2.50
N LYS A 290 -10.44 15.61 2.96
CA LYS A 290 -11.14 16.89 2.74
C LYS A 290 -10.53 18.05 3.53
N VAL A 291 -10.28 17.86 4.83
CA VAL A 291 -9.62 18.85 5.69
C VAL A 291 -8.23 19.18 5.13
N LYS A 292 -7.52 18.15 4.67
CA LYS A 292 -6.24 18.26 3.97
C LYS A 292 -6.30 19.09 2.68
N GLN A 293 -7.32 18.87 1.85
CA GLN A 293 -7.55 19.69 0.65
C GLN A 293 -7.85 21.15 1.00
N ALA A 294 -8.62 21.41 2.07
CA ALA A 294 -8.91 22.77 2.53
C ALA A 294 -7.64 23.49 3.02
N ILE A 295 -6.79 22.82 3.81
CA ILE A 295 -5.49 23.37 4.25
C ILE A 295 -4.63 23.73 3.03
N SER A 296 -4.53 22.83 2.05
CA SER A 296 -3.77 23.07 0.82
C SER A 296 -4.31 24.29 0.05
N ALA A 297 -5.63 24.48 -0.03
CA ALA A 297 -6.23 25.61 -0.73
C ALA A 297 -5.96 26.96 -0.02
N ILE A 298 -6.04 26.99 1.32
CA ILE A 298 -5.73 28.20 2.10
C ILE A 298 -4.23 28.52 2.05
N THR A 299 -3.38 27.49 2.11
CA THR A 299 -1.92 27.67 2.01
C THR A 299 -1.53 28.31 0.68
N SER A 300 -2.16 27.88 -0.43
CA SER A 300 -1.94 28.49 -1.75
C SER A 300 -2.49 29.91 -1.90
N GLN A 301 -3.39 30.36 -1.03
CA GLN A 301 -3.84 31.76 -0.99
C GLN A 301 -2.89 32.65 -0.19
N LEU A 302 -2.15 32.07 0.76
CA LEU A 302 -1.20 32.79 1.61
C LEU A 302 0.22 32.88 1.02
N ALA A 303 0.54 32.03 0.04
CA ALA A 303 1.80 32.00 -0.71
C ALA A 303 1.86 33.11 -1.77
#